data_AF-A0A2T1GG22-F1
#
_entry.id   AF-A0A2T1GG22-F1
#
_cell.length_a   1.000
_cell.length_b   1.000
_cell.length_c   1.000
_cell.angle_alpha   90.00
_cell.angle_beta   90.00
_cell.angle_gamma   90.00
#
_symmetry.space_group_name_H-M   'P 1'
#
loop_
_entity.id
_entity.type
_entity.pdbx_description
1 polymer ?
#
loop_
_entity_poly.entity_id
_entity_poly.type
_entity_poly.pdbx_seq_one_letter_code
_entity_poly.pdbx_strand_id
1 'polypeptide(L)'
;MWLEYSQQIQQRSLQACSLEVKNSKTLYQEFSKALNQACNDGLLDTKIFEICKFLKMTPPDRQQQVVILGGLEKLGTKNFKRSKDIPHFARKDGCWFDFAIIIDEVRKPAEIIGFDFEICFPEPVPIQFFRFDLNLPGHDNQSDGLRFHLHPSSDDFMVHSPPMSPLEILHLFLYGFEIPPKMRR
;
A
#
# COMPACT_ATOMS: atom_id res chain seq x y z
N MET A 1 21.69 -5.12 19.52
CA MET A 1 21.13 -5.45 18.20
C MET A 1 19.61 -5.64 18.22
N TRP A 2 19.04 -6.76 18.69
CA TRP A 2 17.57 -6.96 18.67
C TRP A 2 16.77 -5.98 19.54
N LEU A 3 17.28 -5.65 20.73
CA LEU A 3 16.66 -4.64 21.60
C LEU A 3 16.67 -3.24 20.99
N GLU A 4 17.74 -2.87 20.28
CA GLU A 4 17.84 -1.57 19.61
C GLU A 4 16.89 -1.50 18.41
N TYR A 5 16.78 -2.57 17.62
CA TYR A 5 15.79 -2.65 16.54
C TYR A 5 14.36 -2.58 17.07
N SER A 6 14.06 -3.32 18.14
CA SER A 6 12.74 -3.29 18.78
C SER A 6 12.42 -1.92 19.33
N GLN A 7 13.36 -1.24 19.99
CA GLN A 7 13.18 0.13 20.46
C GLN A 7 12.99 1.13 19.32
N GLN A 8 13.72 1.00 18.22
CA GLN A 8 13.54 1.87 17.05
C GLN A 8 12.16 1.68 16.40
N ILE A 9 11.71 0.43 16.26
CA ILE A 9 10.36 0.10 15.75
C ILE A 9 9.30 0.64 16.70
N GLN A 10 9.48 0.45 18.01
CA GLN A 10 8.55 0.95 19.02
C GLN A 10 8.50 2.48 19.03
N GLN A 11 9.64 3.16 18.97
CA GLN A 11 9.71 4.62 18.88
C GLN A 11 9.04 5.13 17.59
N ARG A 12 9.24 4.46 16.45
CA ARG A 12 8.51 4.78 15.22
C ARG A 12 7.01 4.52 15.31
N SER A 13 6.59 3.45 15.99
CA SER A 13 5.15 3.20 16.21
C SER A 13 4.49 4.24 17.13
N LEU A 14 5.28 4.94 17.95
CA LEU A 14 4.85 6.04 18.81
C LEU A 14 4.92 7.41 18.11
N GLN A 15 5.77 7.55 17.09
CA GLN A 15 5.89 8.76 16.28
C GLN A 15 5.01 8.61 15.03
N ALA A 16 3.87 9.29 15.02
CA ALA A 16 2.97 9.27 13.87
C ALA A 16 3.74 9.55 12.57
N CYS A 17 3.67 8.64 11.60
CA CYS A 17 4.19 8.92 10.27
C CYS A 17 3.44 10.11 9.70
N SER A 18 4.16 11.12 9.19
CA SER A 18 3.50 12.24 8.52
C SER A 18 2.73 11.72 7.31
N LEU A 19 1.47 12.11 7.21
CA LEU A 19 0.60 11.86 6.07
C LEU A 19 0.54 13.09 5.15
N GLU A 20 1.34 14.11 5.42
CA GLU A 20 1.47 15.28 4.56
C GLU A 20 2.26 14.94 3.31
N VAL A 21 1.73 15.34 2.16
CA VAL A 21 2.37 15.22 0.85
C VAL A 21 2.29 16.56 0.12
N LYS A 22 3.27 16.84 -0.75
CA LYS A 22 3.30 18.12 -1.47
C LYS A 22 2.02 18.37 -2.29
N ASN A 23 1.54 17.32 -2.97
CA ASN A 23 0.29 17.20 -3.72
C ASN A 23 0.22 15.79 -4.33
N SER A 24 -0.96 15.40 -4.82
CA SER A 24 -1.23 14.12 -5.48
C SER A 24 -0.34 13.87 -6.70
N LYS A 25 -0.07 14.89 -7.52
CA LYS A 25 0.77 14.75 -8.72
C LYS A 25 2.21 14.39 -8.37
N THR A 26 2.78 15.01 -7.34
CA THR A 26 4.12 14.67 -6.84
C THR A 26 4.15 13.24 -6.31
N LEU A 27 3.20 12.85 -5.46
CA LEU A 27 3.12 11.48 -4.94
C LEU A 27 2.96 10.44 -6.06
N TYR A 28 2.11 10.72 -7.05
CA TYR A 28 1.94 9.88 -8.23
C TYR A 28 3.24 9.67 -9.01
N GLN A 29 4.03 10.74 -9.18
CA GLN A 29 5.33 10.65 -9.84
C GLN A 29 6.34 9.81 -9.05
N GLU A 30 6.33 9.91 -7.72
CA GLU A 30 7.16 9.09 -6.84
C GLU A 30 6.80 7.61 -6.94
N PHE A 31 5.51 7.28 -6.91
CA PHE A 31 5.00 5.92 -7.11
C PHE A 31 5.37 5.36 -8.49
N SER A 32 5.14 6.15 -9.55
CA SER A 32 5.51 5.78 -10.91
C SER A 32 7.02 5.51 -11.04
N LYS A 33 7.86 6.36 -10.43
CA LYS A 33 9.30 6.18 -10.42
C LYS A 33 9.71 4.89 -9.68
N ALA A 34 9.14 4.64 -8.51
CA ALA A 34 9.43 3.45 -7.71
C ALA A 34 9.04 2.15 -8.45
N LEU A 35 7.86 2.11 -9.07
CA LEU A 35 7.39 0.97 -9.86
C LEU A 35 8.26 0.72 -11.11
N ASN A 36 8.61 1.79 -11.84
CA ASN A 36 9.50 1.68 -13.00
C ASN A 36 10.90 1.20 -12.59
N GLN A 37 11.42 1.68 -11.47
CA GLN A 37 12.70 1.21 -10.94
C GLN A 37 12.65 -0.28 -10.59
N ALA A 38 11.61 -0.73 -9.87
CA ALA A 38 11.46 -2.15 -9.55
C ALA A 38 11.30 -3.05 -10.79
N CYS A 39 10.70 -2.53 -11.86
CA CYS A 39 10.68 -3.22 -13.16
C CYS A 39 12.08 -3.32 -13.77
N ASN A 40 12.87 -2.24 -13.74
CA ASN A 40 14.25 -2.23 -14.23
C ASN A 40 15.16 -3.15 -13.42
N ASP A 41 14.95 -3.21 -12.10
CA ASP A 41 15.65 -4.10 -11.18
C ASP A 41 15.20 -5.58 -11.34
N GLY A 42 14.18 -5.81 -12.16
CA GLY A 42 13.68 -7.14 -12.46
C GLY A 42 12.94 -7.80 -11.29
N LEU A 43 12.31 -7.01 -10.42
CA LEU A 43 11.48 -7.50 -9.31
C LEU A 43 10.03 -7.74 -9.74
N LEU A 44 9.55 -6.96 -10.71
CA LEU A 44 8.22 -7.10 -11.29
C LEU A 44 8.25 -7.99 -12.54
N ASP A 45 7.23 -8.84 -12.65
CA ASP A 45 6.84 -9.49 -13.91
C ASP A 45 5.95 -8.57 -14.76
N THR A 46 5.22 -7.63 -14.10
CA THR A 46 4.50 -6.55 -14.79
C THR A 46 5.45 -5.69 -15.60
N LYS A 47 5.16 -5.51 -16.88
CA LYS A 47 6.02 -4.77 -17.81
C LYS A 47 5.84 -3.26 -17.65
N ILE A 48 6.86 -2.49 -18.02
CA ILE A 48 6.84 -1.01 -17.95
C ILE A 48 5.60 -0.40 -18.62
N PHE A 49 5.20 -0.90 -19.80
CA PHE A 49 4.01 -0.38 -20.49
C PHE A 49 2.68 -0.76 -19.82
N GLU A 50 2.68 -1.71 -18.90
CA GLU A 50 1.52 -2.10 -18.09
C GLU A 50 1.44 -1.25 -16.83
N ILE A 51 2.60 -0.79 -16.30
CA ILE A 51 2.63 0.12 -15.15
C ILE A 51 1.81 1.38 -15.42
N CYS A 52 1.95 2.00 -16.61
CA CYS A 52 1.14 3.18 -16.95
C CYS A 52 -0.35 2.88 -17.15
N LYS A 53 -0.74 1.61 -17.34
CA LYS A 53 -2.14 1.18 -17.40
C LYS A 53 -2.70 0.89 -16.01
N PHE A 54 -1.87 0.35 -15.10
CA PHE A 54 -2.29 -0.12 -13.78
C PHE A 54 -2.19 0.97 -12.72
N LEU A 55 -1.23 1.89 -12.87
CA LEU A 55 -1.12 3.09 -12.04
C LEU A 55 -1.99 4.19 -12.64
N LYS A 56 -3.02 4.62 -11.92
CA LYS A 56 -3.97 5.65 -12.35
C LYS A 56 -4.13 6.71 -11.28
N MET A 57 -4.49 7.91 -11.70
CA MET A 57 -4.89 9.01 -10.81
C MET A 57 -6.23 9.55 -11.27
N THR A 58 -7.18 9.69 -10.34
CA THR A 58 -8.48 10.28 -10.65
C THR A 58 -8.37 11.80 -10.78
N PRO A 59 -9.28 12.46 -11.51
CA PRO A 59 -9.48 13.90 -11.32
C PRO A 59 -9.95 14.18 -9.87
N PRO A 60 -9.71 15.39 -9.35
CA PRO A 60 -10.26 15.81 -8.06
C PRO A 60 -11.80 15.76 -8.08
N ASP A 61 -12.39 15.26 -6.99
CA ASP A 61 -13.84 15.24 -6.82
C ASP A 61 -14.39 16.58 -6.28
N ARG A 62 -15.68 16.61 -5.88
CA ARG A 62 -16.32 17.81 -5.31
C ARG A 62 -15.68 18.26 -3.99
N GLN A 63 -15.08 17.34 -3.24
CA GLN A 63 -14.38 17.60 -1.99
C GLN A 63 -12.89 17.88 -2.21
N GLN A 64 -12.44 18.04 -3.46
CA GLN A 64 -11.03 18.17 -3.85
C GLN A 64 -10.19 16.95 -3.46
N GLN A 65 -10.80 15.76 -3.36
CA GLN A 65 -10.08 14.54 -3.10
C GLN A 65 -9.60 13.91 -4.40
N VAL A 66 -8.35 13.48 -4.41
CA VAL A 66 -7.70 12.76 -5.51
C VAL A 66 -7.37 11.36 -5.05
N VAL A 67 -7.53 10.40 -5.95
CA VAL A 67 -7.21 9.00 -5.66
C VAL A 67 -6.14 8.49 -6.61
N ILE A 68 -5.09 7.91 -6.04
CA ILE A 68 -4.09 7.14 -6.77
C ILE A 68 -4.44 5.65 -6.61
N LEU A 69 -4.58 4.96 -7.74
CA LEU A 69 -4.89 3.53 -7.80
C LEU A 69 -3.71 2.80 -8.43
N GLY A 70 -3.40 1.62 -7.89
CA GLY A 70 -2.40 0.72 -8.43
C GLY A 70 -2.94 -0.69 -8.51
N GLY A 71 -3.05 -1.26 -9.71
CA GLY A 71 -3.59 -2.63 -9.84
C GLY A 71 -5.07 -2.71 -9.47
N LEU A 72 -5.86 -1.67 -9.76
CA LEU A 72 -7.30 -1.68 -9.56
C LEU A 72 -7.99 -1.06 -10.78
N GLU A 73 -9.20 -1.54 -11.10
CA GLU A 73 -9.95 -1.00 -12.22
C GLU A 73 -10.54 0.38 -11.93
N LYS A 74 -11.11 0.57 -10.72
CA LYS A 74 -11.86 1.76 -10.31
C LYS A 74 -11.74 2.04 -8.80
N LEU A 75 -12.00 3.30 -8.42
CA LEU A 75 -12.11 3.75 -7.03
C LEU A 75 -13.14 2.92 -6.24
N GLY A 76 -12.80 2.58 -4.98
CA GLY A 76 -13.68 1.84 -4.08
C GLY A 76 -13.84 0.36 -4.42
N THR A 77 -13.20 -0.11 -5.49
CA THR A 77 -13.17 -1.53 -5.86
C THR A 77 -12.01 -2.15 -5.12
N LYS A 78 -12.27 -2.87 -4.03
CA LYS A 78 -11.27 -3.75 -3.43
C LYS A 78 -11.31 -5.10 -4.12
N ASN A 79 -10.16 -5.72 -4.35
CA ASN A 79 -10.10 -7.10 -4.84
C ASN A 79 -10.39 -8.10 -3.70
N PHE A 80 -11.56 -8.02 -3.05
CA PHE A 80 -11.91 -8.84 -1.89
C PHE A 80 -11.82 -10.34 -2.14
N LYS A 81 -12.09 -10.76 -3.39
CA LYS A 81 -12.01 -12.16 -3.82
C LYS A 81 -10.59 -12.58 -4.19
N ARG A 82 -9.64 -11.65 -4.16
CA ARG A 82 -8.23 -11.85 -4.54
C ARG A 82 -8.09 -12.49 -5.91
N SER A 83 -8.93 -12.05 -6.84
CA SER A 83 -8.95 -12.57 -8.20
C SER A 83 -7.76 -12.02 -8.97
N LYS A 84 -6.97 -12.93 -9.55
CA LYS A 84 -5.88 -12.60 -10.47
C LYS A 84 -6.39 -12.13 -11.84
N ASP A 85 -7.69 -12.22 -12.11
CA ASP A 85 -8.26 -11.75 -13.37
C ASP A 85 -8.41 -10.22 -13.42
N ILE A 86 -8.34 -9.57 -12.26
CA ILE A 86 -8.33 -8.11 -12.13
C ILE A 86 -6.87 -7.64 -12.30
N PRO A 87 -6.62 -6.52 -13.01
CA PRO A 87 -5.27 -5.98 -13.16
C PRO A 87 -4.56 -5.83 -11.81
N HIS A 88 -3.30 -6.23 -11.70
CA HIS A 88 -2.50 -6.11 -10.48
C HIS A 88 -1.01 -6.00 -10.82
N PHE A 89 -0.18 -5.56 -9.88
CA PHE A 89 1.27 -5.64 -10.04
C PHE A 89 1.74 -7.03 -9.61
N ALA A 90 2.35 -7.77 -10.53
CA ALA A 90 2.90 -9.08 -10.28
C ALA A 90 4.42 -8.98 -10.08
N ARG A 91 4.93 -9.67 -9.06
CA ARG A 91 6.35 -9.87 -8.78
C ARG A 91 6.82 -11.21 -9.35
N LYS A 92 8.12 -11.31 -9.64
CA LYS A 92 8.75 -12.52 -10.19
C LYS A 92 8.68 -13.75 -9.28
N ASP A 93 8.54 -13.53 -7.98
CA ASP A 93 8.41 -14.60 -6.99
C ASP A 93 6.97 -15.11 -6.86
N GLY A 94 6.03 -14.61 -7.68
CA GLY A 94 4.63 -15.02 -7.69
C GLY A 94 3.76 -14.23 -6.71
N CYS A 95 4.33 -13.31 -5.93
CA CYS A 95 3.55 -12.30 -5.22
C CYS A 95 2.83 -11.39 -6.20
N TRP A 96 1.71 -10.85 -5.77
CA TRP A 96 1.05 -9.78 -6.50
C TRP A 96 0.36 -8.82 -5.53
N PHE A 97 0.22 -7.57 -5.94
CA PHE A 97 -0.31 -6.54 -5.06
C PHE A 97 -1.12 -5.49 -5.80
N ASP A 98 -1.99 -4.85 -5.04
CA ASP A 98 -2.79 -3.70 -5.43
C ASP A 98 -2.86 -2.68 -4.29
N PHE A 99 -3.22 -1.44 -4.63
CA PHE A 99 -3.38 -0.38 -3.65
C PHE A 99 -4.30 0.75 -4.11
N ALA A 100 -4.81 1.50 -3.15
CA ALA A 100 -5.52 2.76 -3.32
C ALA A 100 -5.05 3.77 -2.27
N ILE A 101 -4.89 5.04 -2.66
CA ILE A 101 -4.51 6.15 -1.77
C ILE A 101 -5.46 7.31 -2.02
N ILE A 102 -6.06 7.84 -0.97
CA ILE A 102 -7.00 8.96 -1.00
C ILE A 102 -6.31 10.17 -0.38
N ILE A 103 -6.28 11.26 -1.14
CA ILE A 103 -5.53 12.48 -0.83
C ILE A 103 -6.50 13.66 -0.83
N ASP A 104 -6.53 14.41 0.25
CA ASP A 104 -7.23 15.69 0.36
C ASP A 104 -6.33 16.84 -0.14
N GLU A 105 -6.73 17.49 -1.23
CA GLU A 105 -6.00 18.62 -1.82
C GLU A 105 -6.49 20.00 -1.33
N VAL A 106 -7.47 20.07 -0.42
CA VAL A 106 -8.00 21.33 0.12
C VAL A 106 -6.92 22.10 0.88
N ARG A 107 -6.10 21.40 1.67
CA ARG A 107 -4.99 21.98 2.45
C ARG A 107 -3.67 21.87 1.68
N LYS A 108 -2.72 22.74 2.00
CA LYS A 108 -1.34 22.74 1.47
C LYS A 108 -0.34 22.78 2.64
N PRO A 109 0.55 21.79 2.81
CA PRO A 109 0.65 20.56 2.00
C PRO A 109 -0.64 19.73 2.02
N ALA A 110 -0.85 18.94 0.96
CA ALA A 110 -1.99 18.04 0.86
C ALA A 110 -1.86 16.91 1.89
N GLU A 111 -2.96 16.24 2.21
CA GLU A 111 -2.98 15.24 3.28
C GLU A 111 -3.49 13.90 2.75
N ILE A 112 -2.80 12.81 3.06
CA ILE A 112 -3.32 11.46 2.84
C ILE A 112 -4.35 11.17 3.93
N ILE A 113 -5.62 11.03 3.53
CA ILE A 113 -6.73 10.82 4.46
C ILE A 113 -7.19 9.36 4.51
N GLY A 114 -6.73 8.52 3.59
CA GLY A 114 -6.99 7.09 3.63
C GLY A 114 -6.13 6.33 2.61
N PHE A 115 -5.92 5.05 2.86
CA PHE A 115 -5.28 4.15 1.91
C PHE A 115 -5.63 2.70 2.19
N ASP A 116 -5.40 1.85 1.20
CA ASP A 116 -5.47 0.40 1.29
C ASP A 116 -4.35 -0.19 0.43
N PHE A 117 -3.54 -1.07 1.00
CA PHE A 117 -2.47 -1.80 0.32
C PHE A 117 -2.61 -3.27 0.64
N GLU A 118 -2.72 -4.13 -0.37
CA GLU A 118 -2.75 -5.58 -0.17
C GLU A 118 -1.71 -6.25 -1.06
N ILE A 119 -0.90 -7.13 -0.46
CA ILE A 119 -0.01 -8.05 -1.19
C ILE A 119 -0.44 -9.48 -0.88
N CYS A 120 -0.63 -10.27 -1.93
CA CYS A 120 -0.95 -11.68 -1.85
C CYS A 120 0.29 -12.52 -2.15
N PHE A 121 0.52 -13.55 -1.34
CA PHE A 121 1.62 -14.49 -1.48
C PHE A 121 1.18 -15.72 -2.31
N PRO A 122 2.09 -16.36 -3.05
CA PRO A 122 1.80 -17.60 -3.74
C PRO A 122 1.71 -18.76 -2.75
N GLU A 123 0.91 -19.77 -3.07
CA GLU A 123 0.88 -21.00 -2.30
C GLU A 123 2.23 -21.76 -2.41
N PRO A 124 2.66 -22.48 -1.36
CA PRO A 124 1.93 -22.80 -0.12
C PRO A 124 2.35 -21.94 1.09
N VAL A 125 2.63 -20.64 0.91
CA VAL A 125 3.04 -19.77 2.04
C VAL A 125 1.92 -19.72 3.11
N PRO A 126 2.23 -19.87 4.41
CA PRO A 126 1.21 -19.88 5.47
C PRO A 126 0.41 -18.58 5.58
N ILE A 127 1.08 -17.44 5.36
CA ILE A 127 0.46 -16.12 5.27
C ILE A 127 0.01 -15.95 3.82
N GLN A 128 -1.30 -15.89 3.59
CA GLN A 128 -1.87 -15.80 2.24
C GLN A 128 -1.80 -14.37 1.69
N PHE A 129 -1.95 -13.37 2.56
CA PHE A 129 -1.83 -11.96 2.19
C PHE A 129 -1.40 -11.11 3.38
N PHE A 130 -0.98 -9.89 3.08
CA PHE A 130 -0.69 -8.84 4.05
C PHE A 130 -1.38 -7.55 3.61
N ARG A 131 -2.18 -6.95 4.50
CA ARG A 131 -2.90 -5.70 4.23
C ARG A 131 -2.53 -4.59 5.20
N PHE A 132 -2.37 -3.38 4.68
CA PHE A 132 -2.31 -2.14 5.44
C PHE A 132 -3.49 -1.25 5.03
N ASP A 133 -4.36 -0.90 5.97
CA ASP A 133 -5.43 0.06 5.71
C ASP A 133 -5.44 1.23 6.68
N LEU A 134 -5.74 2.40 6.13
CA LEU A 134 -6.06 3.61 6.86
C LEU A 134 -7.46 4.05 6.43
N ASN A 135 -8.41 3.94 7.36
CA ASN A 135 -9.79 4.33 7.11
C ASN A 135 -9.94 5.85 7.03
N LEU A 136 -10.88 6.31 6.21
CA LEU A 136 -11.22 7.72 6.06
C LEU A 136 -11.66 8.36 7.39
N PRO A 137 -11.44 9.67 7.60
CA PRO A 137 -12.08 10.39 8.69
C PRO A 137 -13.60 10.32 8.55
N GLY A 138 -14.35 10.22 9.65
CA GLY A 138 -15.82 10.16 9.59
C GLY A 138 -16.40 8.78 9.33
N HIS A 139 -15.59 7.72 9.25
CA HIS A 139 -16.08 6.34 9.10
C HIS A 139 -16.78 5.85 10.38
N ASP A 140 -17.70 4.89 10.27
CA ASP A 140 -18.56 4.40 11.36
C ASP A 140 -17.81 3.97 12.64
N ASN A 141 -16.52 3.61 12.53
CA ASN A 141 -15.67 3.18 13.65
C ASN A 141 -14.84 4.32 14.26
N GLN A 142 -15.12 5.58 13.92
CA GLN A 142 -14.37 6.74 14.43
C GLN A 142 -14.46 6.86 15.96
N SER A 143 -15.53 6.34 16.58
CA SER A 143 -15.68 6.26 18.04
C SER A 143 -14.63 5.40 18.74
N ASP A 144 -14.00 4.46 18.02
CA ASP A 144 -13.04 3.51 18.57
C ASP A 144 -11.61 4.04 18.53
N GLY A 145 -11.39 5.22 17.92
CA GLY A 145 -10.13 5.97 17.97
C GLY A 145 -8.95 5.36 17.19
N LEU A 146 -9.12 4.20 16.56
CA LEU A 146 -8.10 3.49 15.79
C LEU A 146 -8.53 3.43 14.32
N ARG A 147 -7.81 4.15 13.45
CA ARG A 147 -8.12 4.22 12.00
C ARG A 147 -7.24 3.32 11.14
N PHE A 148 -6.10 2.90 11.67
CA PHE A 148 -5.12 2.11 10.94
C PHE A 148 -5.18 0.66 11.39
N HIS A 149 -5.22 -0.24 10.41
CA HIS A 149 -5.23 -1.67 10.63
C HIS A 149 -4.15 -2.37 9.81
N LEU A 150 -3.67 -3.46 10.37
CA LEU A 150 -2.70 -4.36 9.78
C LEU A 150 -3.25 -5.78 9.81
N HIS A 151 -3.35 -6.40 8.64
CA HIS A 151 -3.90 -7.75 8.50
C HIS A 151 -2.88 -8.73 7.90
N PRO A 152 -2.15 -9.50 8.73
CA PRO A 152 -1.52 -10.73 8.27
C PRO A 152 -2.60 -11.82 8.12
N SER A 153 -3.02 -12.07 6.88
CA SER A 153 -4.13 -13.00 6.60
C SER A 153 -5.40 -12.64 7.39
N SER A 154 -5.94 -13.56 8.20
CA SER A 154 -7.21 -13.35 8.92
C SER A 154 -7.06 -12.56 10.23
N ASP A 155 -5.84 -12.25 10.66
CA ASP A 155 -5.60 -11.51 11.89
C ASP A 155 -5.84 -10.01 11.69
N ASP A 156 -6.12 -9.30 12.77
CA ASP A 156 -6.38 -7.85 12.77
C ASP A 156 -5.61 -7.16 13.91
N PHE A 157 -4.66 -6.32 13.56
CA PHE A 157 -3.88 -5.50 14.48
C PHE A 157 -4.24 -4.04 14.28
N MET A 158 -4.86 -3.44 15.30
CA MET A 158 -5.23 -2.03 15.31
C MET A 158 -4.15 -1.21 16.04
N VAL A 159 -3.68 -0.13 15.42
CA VAL A 159 -2.78 0.85 16.08
C VAL A 159 -3.23 2.29 15.83
N HIS A 160 -2.80 3.20 16.70
CA HIS A 160 -3.29 4.59 16.73
C HIS A 160 -2.98 5.40 15.47
N SER A 161 -1.88 5.07 14.80
CA SER A 161 -1.43 5.76 13.59
C SER A 161 -0.63 4.82 12.69
N PRO A 162 -0.63 5.04 11.37
CA PRO A 162 0.21 4.28 10.47
C PRO A 162 1.70 4.48 10.83
N PRO A 163 2.47 3.38 11.00
CA PRO A 163 3.90 3.46 11.27
C PRO A 163 4.74 3.71 10.00
N MET A 164 4.11 3.68 8.82
CA MET A 164 4.75 3.84 7.52
C MET A 164 3.88 4.70 6.59
N SER A 165 4.53 5.51 5.77
CA SER A 165 3.90 6.24 4.67
C SER A 165 3.50 5.27 3.54
N PRO A 166 2.56 5.64 2.66
CA PRO A 166 2.23 4.86 1.47
C PRO A 166 3.45 4.52 0.60
N LEU A 167 4.42 5.43 0.49
CA LEU A 167 5.63 5.19 -0.29
C LEU A 167 6.52 4.13 0.38
N GLU A 168 6.68 4.18 1.70
CA GLU A 168 7.39 3.14 2.46
C GLU A 168 6.69 1.77 2.36
N ILE A 169 5.36 1.73 2.40
CA ILE A 169 4.59 0.50 2.20
C ILE A 169 4.83 -0.06 0.79
N LEU A 170 4.83 0.79 -0.24
CA LEU A 170 5.17 0.35 -1.60
C LEU A 170 6.60 -0.21 -1.66
N HIS A 171 7.58 0.44 -1.04
CA HIS A 171 8.94 -0.07 -0.97
C HIS A 171 9.03 -1.42 -0.25
N LEU A 172 8.28 -1.61 0.84
CA LEU A 172 8.17 -2.89 1.52
C LEU A 172 7.60 -3.97 0.59
N PHE A 173 6.54 -3.65 -0.17
CA PHE A 173 5.92 -4.55 -1.15
C PHE A 173 6.85 -4.92 -2.29
N LEU A 174 7.72 -4.02 -2.72
CA LEU A 174 8.65 -4.24 -3.83
C LEU A 174 9.92 -4.99 -3.40
N TYR A 175 10.48 -4.64 -2.24
CA TYR A 175 11.85 -5.04 -1.86
C TYR A 175 11.93 -5.80 -0.53
N GLY A 176 10.98 -5.60 0.39
CA GLY A 176 11.15 -6.05 1.78
C GLY A 176 10.51 -7.40 2.12
N PHE A 177 9.47 -7.82 1.41
CA PHE A 177 8.94 -9.18 1.54
C PHE A 177 9.76 -10.15 0.69
N GLU A 178 10.60 -10.97 1.32
CA GLU A 178 11.26 -12.10 0.67
C GLU A 178 10.46 -13.37 0.91
N ILE A 179 10.08 -14.08 -0.17
CA ILE A 179 9.58 -15.45 -0.04
C ILE A 179 10.79 -16.37 -0.03
N PRO A 180 10.99 -17.19 1.02
CA PRO A 180 12.05 -18.18 1.03
C PRO A 180 11.90 -19.09 -0.20
N PRO A 181 12.98 -19.37 -0.96
CA PRO A 181 12.89 -20.26 -2.10
C PRO A 181 12.28 -21.59 -1.65
N LYS A 182 11.34 -22.11 -2.46
CA LYS A 182 10.69 -23.40 -2.21
C LYS A 182 11.77 -24.43 -1.85
N MET A 183 11.80 -24.90 -0.61
CA MET A 183 12.66 -26.03 -0.26
C MET A 183 12.26 -27.17 -1.20
N ARG A 184 13.17 -27.55 -2.10
CA ARG A 184 12.99 -28.74 -2.93
C ARG A 184 12.86 -29.90 -1.94
N ARG A 185 11.66 -30.48 -1.86
CA ARG A 185 11.45 -31.77 -1.19
C ARG A 185 12.14 -32.86 -1.98
#